data_AF-A0A387ARB5-F1
#
_entry.id   AF-A0A387ARB5-F1
#
_cell.length_a   1.000
_cell.length_b   1.000
_cell.length_c   1.000
_cell.angle_alpha   90.00
_cell.angle_beta   90.00
_cell.angle_gamma   90.00
#
_symmetry.space_group_name_H-M   'P 1'
#
loop_
_entity.id
_entity.type
_entity.pdbx_description
1 polymer ?
#
loop_
_entity_poly.entity_id
_entity_poly.type
_entity_poly.pdbx_seq_one_letter_code
_entity_poly.pdbx_strand_id
1 'polypeptide(L)'
;MKKISILAITLISIVTLSACSVHSKKTALKRASTVTPTEKVKLANQKNQTQLITKKGTITFYKSYRGRSYDNHTKKHSNMIMYSFKATNKTNKMITAGQIVNNTKLVMMAKVHGKTKMFTEPLAYSSAYSSKHFNQQAKLNAFDESWNNEPIKPHKTITVTSIDAFPLLKNKSNNQWLRVVRQDDYTKNSVIDKKYKRLNLTRIHAKNVKEPVDIIK
;
A
#
# COMPACT_ATOMS: atom_id res chain seq x y z
N MET A 1 13.91 73.79 -27.22
CA MET A 1 13.82 72.34 -27.56
C MET A 1 15.21 71.70 -27.53
N LYS A 2 15.48 70.70 -26.68
CA LYS A 2 16.53 69.66 -26.88
C LYS A 2 16.48 68.55 -25.81
N LYS A 3 16.25 67.32 -26.29
CA LYS A 3 16.56 65.96 -25.78
C LYS A 3 16.93 65.74 -24.29
N ILE A 4 16.06 64.97 -23.62
CA ILE A 4 16.31 63.66 -22.97
C ILE A 4 17.78 63.28 -22.68
N SER A 5 18.06 62.88 -21.42
CA SER A 5 18.79 61.63 -21.09
C SER A 5 18.63 61.24 -19.62
N ILE A 6 18.77 59.93 -19.32
CA ILE A 6 18.68 59.33 -17.98
C ILE A 6 20.06 58.76 -17.60
N LEU A 7 20.48 58.94 -16.35
CA LEU A 7 21.29 58.08 -15.45
C LEU A 7 21.80 59.03 -14.33
N ALA A 8 21.48 58.92 -13.04
CA ALA A 8 21.63 57.81 -12.08
C ALA A 8 23.11 57.48 -11.73
N ILE A 9 23.47 57.58 -10.44
CA ILE A 9 24.27 56.61 -9.63
C ILE A 9 24.78 57.24 -8.29
N THR A 10 24.15 56.86 -7.16
CA THR A 10 24.71 56.92 -5.76
C THR A 10 25.18 58.30 -5.23
N LEU A 11 25.73 58.52 -4.02
CA LEU A 11 26.08 57.78 -2.77
C LEU A 11 25.85 58.80 -1.59
N ILE A 12 25.96 58.63 -0.25
CA ILE A 12 26.58 57.69 0.73
C ILE A 12 25.62 57.55 1.94
N SER A 13 25.79 56.52 2.79
CA SER A 13 25.02 56.29 4.04
C SER A 13 25.86 56.42 5.33
N ILE A 14 25.32 57.06 6.38
CA ILE A 14 25.79 57.01 7.78
C ILE A 14 24.53 57.02 8.67
N VAL A 15 24.19 56.13 9.62
CA VAL A 15 24.87 55.09 10.45
C VAL A 15 25.31 55.55 11.86
N THR A 16 24.40 55.35 12.82
CA THR A 16 24.66 54.85 14.19
C THR A 16 23.48 53.92 14.53
N LEU A 17 23.59 52.63 14.91
CA LEU A 17 24.50 51.81 15.72
C LEU A 17 24.38 51.96 17.25
N SER A 18 23.63 51.03 17.84
CA SER A 18 23.81 50.56 19.22
C SER A 18 23.99 49.03 19.19
N ALA A 19 25.15 48.59 19.69
CA ALA A 19 25.62 47.24 20.04
C ALA A 19 24.61 46.06 19.88
N CYS A 20 24.90 45.04 19.06
CA CYS A 20 25.82 43.89 19.31
C CYS A 20 25.30 42.88 20.36
N SER A 21 25.40 41.56 20.18
CA SER A 21 25.75 40.68 19.03
C SER A 21 25.16 39.27 19.34
N VAL A 22 24.96 38.32 18.42
CA VAL A 22 25.96 37.55 17.63
C VAL A 22 25.24 36.83 16.45
N HIS A 23 25.90 36.82 15.28
CA HIS A 23 25.88 35.82 14.18
C HIS A 23 24.87 34.63 14.26
N SER A 24 24.07 34.27 13.23
CA SER A 24 24.41 34.21 11.79
C SER A 24 23.22 34.18 10.81
N LYS A 25 23.32 34.99 9.74
CA LYS A 25 23.10 34.69 8.30
C LYS A 25 21.82 33.99 7.74
N LYS A 26 21.43 34.51 6.56
CA LYS A 26 20.71 33.90 5.42
C LYS A 26 19.19 33.82 5.44
N THR A 27 18.59 34.80 4.74
CA THR A 27 17.62 34.59 3.64
C THR A 27 16.85 33.27 3.64
N ALA A 28 15.65 33.29 4.23
CA ALA A 28 14.65 32.29 3.94
C ALA A 28 14.16 32.44 2.49
N LEU A 29 14.64 31.55 1.60
CA LEU A 29 13.92 31.27 0.35
C LEU A 29 12.45 30.97 0.71
N LYS A 30 11.50 31.36 -0.16
CA LYS A 30 10.14 30.81 -0.12
C LYS A 30 10.23 29.30 -0.38
N ARG A 31 10.42 28.52 0.68
CA ARG A 31 10.53 27.06 0.63
C ARG A 31 9.29 26.51 -0.07
N ALA A 32 9.50 25.66 -1.07
CA ALA A 32 8.43 24.83 -1.61
C ALA A 32 7.76 24.11 -0.42
N SER A 33 6.42 24.12 -0.39
CA SER A 33 5.66 23.64 0.78
C SER A 33 6.07 22.23 1.16
N THR A 34 6.87 22.10 2.23
CA THR A 34 7.47 20.84 2.66
C THR A 34 6.40 19.99 3.32
N VAL A 35 5.66 19.22 2.50
CA VAL A 35 4.47 18.51 2.96
C VAL A 35 4.86 17.35 3.90
N THR A 36 4.97 17.66 5.20
CA THR A 36 5.38 16.77 6.30
C THR A 36 4.76 15.37 6.17
N PRO A 37 5.53 14.27 6.24
CA PRO A 37 5.02 12.94 5.94
C PRO A 37 3.73 12.59 6.70
N THR A 38 2.64 12.34 5.95
CA THR A 38 1.38 11.87 6.53
C THR A 38 1.47 10.35 6.64
N GLU A 39 1.57 9.84 7.85
CA GLU A 39 1.79 8.42 8.18
C GLU A 39 0.70 7.46 7.68
N LYS A 40 -0.45 7.99 7.25
CA LYS A 40 -1.71 7.25 7.23
C LYS A 40 -2.01 6.62 5.88
N VAL A 41 -2.43 5.36 5.91
CA VAL A 41 -2.93 4.62 4.75
C VAL A 41 -4.39 4.98 4.52
N LYS A 42 -4.68 5.48 3.31
CA LYS A 42 -6.04 5.76 2.84
C LYS A 42 -6.50 4.63 1.92
N LEU A 43 -7.51 3.88 2.36
CA LEU A 43 -8.26 3.00 1.46
C LEU A 43 -9.19 3.86 0.59
N ALA A 44 -9.16 3.63 -0.72
CA ALA A 44 -10.02 4.27 -1.70
C ALA A 44 -10.69 3.23 -2.60
N ASN A 45 -11.90 3.55 -3.08
CA ASN A 45 -12.61 2.75 -4.06
C ASN A 45 -13.30 3.70 -5.04
N GLN A 46 -12.75 3.83 -6.25
CA GLN A 46 -13.12 4.86 -7.24
C GLN A 46 -12.90 4.32 -8.65
N LYS A 47 -13.74 4.73 -9.62
CA LYS A 47 -13.57 4.44 -11.06
C LYS A 47 -13.18 2.98 -11.36
N ASN A 48 -13.93 2.02 -10.80
CA ASN A 48 -13.71 0.58 -10.93
C ASN A 48 -12.31 0.10 -10.49
N GLN A 49 -11.67 0.79 -9.54
CA GLN A 49 -10.42 0.39 -8.91
C GLN A 49 -10.52 0.50 -7.38
N THR A 50 -9.91 -0.46 -6.68
CA THR A 50 -9.74 -0.43 -5.23
C THR A 50 -8.26 -0.25 -4.90
N GLN A 51 -7.93 0.70 -4.04
CA GLN A 51 -6.55 1.16 -3.83
C GLN A 51 -6.22 1.42 -2.34
N LEU A 52 -4.98 1.13 -1.94
CA LEU A 52 -4.35 1.69 -0.74
C LEU A 52 -3.39 2.81 -1.17
N ILE A 53 -3.55 4.00 -0.60
CA ILE A 53 -2.84 5.22 -1.01
C ILE A 53 -2.04 5.77 0.18
N THR A 54 -0.77 6.10 -0.06
CA THR A 54 0.11 6.84 0.88
C THR A 54 0.91 7.90 0.12
N LYS A 55 1.79 8.64 0.81
CA LYS A 55 2.78 9.51 0.16
C LYS A 55 3.91 8.75 -0.55
N LYS A 56 4.18 7.49 -0.16
CA LYS A 56 5.25 6.68 -0.77
C LYS A 56 4.81 6.05 -2.09
N GLY A 57 3.51 5.86 -2.30
CA GLY A 57 3.04 5.12 -3.46
C GLY A 57 1.55 4.80 -3.44
N THR A 58 1.19 3.81 -4.25
CA THR A 58 -0.19 3.32 -4.38
C THR A 58 -0.15 1.82 -4.63
N ILE A 59 -0.96 1.07 -3.90
CA ILE A 59 -1.18 -0.37 -4.12
C ILE A 59 -2.60 -0.53 -4.65
N THR A 60 -2.75 -0.95 -5.91
CA THR A 60 -4.04 -1.13 -6.58
C THR A 60 -4.35 -2.62 -6.67
N PHE A 61 -5.52 -3.06 -6.20
CA PHE A 61 -6.01 -4.43 -6.43
C PHE A 61 -6.10 -4.67 -7.95
N TYR A 62 -5.48 -5.74 -8.44
CA TYR A 62 -5.30 -5.97 -9.88
C TYR A 62 -6.02 -7.22 -10.36
N LYS A 63 -5.69 -8.40 -9.81
CA LYS A 63 -6.37 -9.67 -10.12
C LYS A 63 -6.79 -10.41 -8.86
N SER A 64 -7.76 -11.30 -9.01
CA SER A 64 -8.22 -12.18 -7.94
C SER A 64 -8.51 -13.59 -8.46
N TYR A 65 -8.07 -14.59 -7.70
CA TYR A 65 -8.48 -15.98 -7.88
C TYR A 65 -9.40 -16.39 -6.72
N ARG A 66 -10.39 -17.23 -7.01
CA ARG A 66 -11.27 -17.86 -6.01
C ARG A 66 -11.33 -19.36 -6.28
N GLY A 67 -11.08 -20.16 -5.26
CA GLY A 67 -11.01 -21.61 -5.41
C GLY A 67 -10.93 -22.34 -4.08
N ARG A 68 -10.27 -23.50 -4.07
CA ARG A 68 -10.00 -24.30 -2.87
C ARG A 68 -8.52 -24.28 -2.53
N SER A 69 -8.22 -24.33 -1.23
CA SER A 69 -6.88 -24.67 -0.73
C SER A 69 -6.67 -26.19 -0.72
N TYR A 70 -5.43 -26.61 -0.83
CA TYR A 70 -4.95 -27.99 -0.74
C TYR A 70 -3.96 -28.08 0.41
N ASP A 71 -4.43 -28.55 1.56
CA ASP A 71 -3.56 -28.95 2.66
C ASP A 71 -3.15 -30.42 2.46
N ASN A 72 -1.91 -30.66 2.08
CA ASN A 72 -1.38 -32.00 1.83
C ASN A 72 -1.22 -32.83 3.13
N HIS A 73 -1.14 -32.18 4.31
CA HIS A 73 -0.96 -32.84 5.59
C HIS A 73 -2.31 -33.22 6.22
N THR A 74 -3.23 -32.27 6.38
CA THR A 74 -4.53 -32.55 7.03
C THR A 74 -5.59 -33.08 6.07
N LYS A 75 -5.33 -33.06 4.75
CA LYS A 75 -6.29 -33.38 3.66
C LYS A 75 -7.57 -32.53 3.69
N LYS A 76 -7.56 -31.38 4.38
CA LYS A 76 -8.71 -30.46 4.48
C LYS A 76 -8.65 -29.42 3.36
N HIS A 77 -9.81 -29.11 2.81
CA HIS A 77 -9.98 -28.09 1.78
C HIS A 77 -10.85 -26.94 2.31
N SER A 78 -10.28 -25.74 2.34
CA SER A 78 -11.04 -24.50 2.58
C SER A 78 -11.35 -23.84 1.24
N ASN A 79 -12.49 -23.18 1.11
CA ASN A 79 -12.65 -22.19 0.04
C ASN A 79 -11.74 -21.00 0.35
N MET A 80 -11.15 -20.36 -0.65
CA MET A 80 -10.22 -19.25 -0.44
C MET A 80 -10.24 -18.21 -1.57
N ILE A 81 -9.64 -17.05 -1.29
CA ILE A 81 -9.45 -15.95 -2.23
C ILE A 81 -8.02 -15.41 -2.17
N MET A 82 -7.40 -15.26 -3.34
CA MET A 82 -6.04 -14.72 -3.53
C MET A 82 -6.13 -13.40 -4.29
N TYR A 83 -5.16 -12.50 -4.08
CA TYR A 83 -5.10 -11.21 -4.74
C TYR A 83 -3.68 -10.89 -5.22
N SER A 84 -3.57 -10.36 -6.44
CA SER A 84 -2.39 -9.62 -6.85
C SER A 84 -2.69 -8.13 -6.97
N PHE A 85 -1.63 -7.34 -6.88
CA PHE A 85 -1.68 -5.89 -6.76
C PHE A 85 -0.66 -5.26 -7.69
N LYS A 86 -1.02 -4.12 -8.27
CA LYS A 86 -0.05 -3.23 -8.92
C LYS A 86 0.48 -2.26 -7.87
N ALA A 87 1.76 -2.39 -7.55
CA ALA A 87 2.44 -1.59 -6.54
C ALA A 87 3.29 -0.51 -7.22
N THR A 88 2.85 0.75 -7.12
CA THR A 88 3.51 1.91 -7.73
C THR A 88 4.30 2.68 -6.68
N ASN A 89 5.63 2.64 -6.78
CA ASN A 89 6.53 3.48 -5.98
C ASN A 89 6.52 4.92 -6.54
N LYS A 90 6.34 5.92 -5.66
CA LYS A 90 6.35 7.36 -6.00
C LYS A 90 7.50 8.12 -5.33
N THR A 91 8.47 7.40 -4.75
CA THR A 91 9.66 7.95 -4.09
C THR A 91 10.89 7.86 -4.98
N ASN A 92 11.92 8.63 -4.64
CA ASN A 92 13.24 8.60 -5.28
C ASN A 92 14.16 7.50 -4.72
N LYS A 93 13.64 6.52 -3.98
CA LYS A 93 14.40 5.38 -3.41
C LYS A 93 13.77 4.06 -3.84
N MET A 94 14.54 2.98 -3.84
CA MET A 94 13.96 1.63 -3.94
C MET A 94 13.25 1.31 -2.62
N ILE A 95 11.99 0.87 -2.71
CA ILE A 95 11.16 0.47 -1.56
C ILE A 95 10.23 -0.68 -1.97
N THR A 96 9.79 -1.49 -1.00
CA THR A 96 8.90 -2.64 -1.25
C THR A 96 7.41 -2.29 -1.07
N ALA A 97 6.48 -3.18 -1.44
CA ALA A 97 5.04 -2.88 -1.37
C ALA A 97 4.55 -2.68 0.08
N GLY A 98 5.02 -3.49 1.03
CA GLY A 98 4.79 -3.30 2.46
C GLY A 98 5.32 -1.95 2.96
N GLN A 99 6.50 -1.54 2.50
CA GLN A 99 7.06 -0.22 2.82
C GLN A 99 6.23 0.93 2.23
N ILE A 100 5.65 0.79 1.03
CA ILE A 100 4.71 1.78 0.45
C ILE A 100 3.52 2.02 1.39
N VAL A 101 2.93 0.95 1.96
CA VAL A 101 1.79 1.03 2.88
C VAL A 101 2.18 1.12 4.36
N ASN A 102 3.39 1.60 4.65
CA ASN A 102 3.89 1.84 6.02
C ASN A 102 3.76 0.61 6.93
N ASN A 103 4.14 -0.56 6.43
CA ASN A 103 4.09 -1.86 7.12
C ASN A 103 2.69 -2.18 7.68
N THR A 104 1.66 -1.83 6.89
CA THR A 104 0.29 -2.34 7.12
C THR A 104 0.03 -3.55 6.24
N LYS A 105 -0.78 -4.48 6.74
CA LYS A 105 -1.28 -5.64 6.00
C LYS A 105 -2.80 -5.69 5.97
N LEU A 106 -3.32 -6.48 5.04
CA LEU A 106 -4.75 -6.77 4.92
C LEU A 106 -5.03 -8.05 5.72
N VAL A 107 -5.96 -7.99 6.67
CA VAL A 107 -6.40 -9.16 7.45
C VAL A 107 -7.86 -9.45 7.18
N MET A 108 -8.19 -10.72 6.97
CA MET A 108 -9.57 -11.17 6.80
C MET A 108 -10.33 -11.12 8.12
N MET A 109 -11.53 -10.57 8.06
CA MET A 109 -12.48 -10.47 9.17
C MET A 109 -13.84 -11.01 8.71
N ALA A 110 -14.61 -11.60 9.62
CA ALA A 110 -15.99 -11.95 9.34
C ALA A 110 -16.93 -11.84 10.55
N LYS A 111 -18.24 -11.74 10.29
CA LYS A 111 -19.29 -11.86 11.33
C LYS A 111 -19.79 -13.32 11.41
N VAL A 112 -19.53 -13.99 12.52
CA VAL A 112 -19.88 -15.40 12.81
C VAL A 112 -20.65 -15.44 14.13
N HIS A 113 -21.87 -15.99 14.11
CA HIS A 113 -22.78 -16.07 15.27
C HIS A 113 -22.87 -14.74 16.05
N GLY A 114 -23.16 -13.65 15.33
CA GLY A 114 -23.23 -12.29 15.87
C GLY A 114 -21.88 -11.62 16.13
N LYS A 115 -20.85 -12.37 16.51
CA LYS A 115 -19.52 -11.86 16.90
C LYS A 115 -18.62 -11.60 15.69
N THR A 116 -17.67 -10.68 15.83
CA THR A 116 -16.63 -10.42 14.80
C THR A 116 -15.43 -11.33 15.07
N LYS A 117 -15.10 -12.21 14.12
CA LYS A 117 -13.89 -13.05 14.16
C LYS A 117 -12.82 -12.48 13.22
N MET A 118 -11.58 -12.40 13.72
CA MET A 118 -10.37 -12.19 12.91
C MET A 118 -9.83 -13.55 12.45
N PHE A 119 -9.30 -13.61 11.23
CA PHE A 119 -8.55 -14.77 10.74
C PHE A 119 -7.07 -14.39 10.78
N THR A 120 -6.42 -14.74 11.90
CA THR A 120 -5.01 -14.50 12.18
C THR A 120 -4.08 -15.46 11.46
N GLU A 121 -4.59 -16.65 11.13
CA GLU A 121 -3.95 -17.66 10.29
C GLU A 121 -4.46 -17.52 8.84
N PRO A 122 -3.68 -16.89 7.95
CA PRO A 122 -3.92 -16.93 6.51
C PRO A 122 -3.48 -18.29 5.92
N LEU A 123 -3.82 -18.51 4.65
CA LEU A 123 -3.35 -19.64 3.85
C LEU A 123 -2.18 -19.16 2.98
N ALA A 124 -1.14 -19.96 2.78
CA ALA A 124 -0.06 -19.63 1.83
C ALA A 124 -0.58 -19.63 0.38
N TYR A 125 -0.02 -18.82 -0.53
CA TYR A 125 -0.48 -18.77 -1.93
C TYR A 125 -0.30 -20.11 -2.63
N SER A 126 0.77 -20.83 -2.32
CA SER A 126 1.06 -22.18 -2.83
C SER A 126 0.05 -23.24 -2.41
N SER A 127 -0.81 -22.98 -1.41
CA SER A 127 -1.94 -23.87 -1.10
C SER A 127 -3.01 -23.90 -2.20
N ALA A 128 -2.93 -23.06 -3.23
CA ALA A 128 -3.79 -23.13 -4.41
C ALA A 128 -3.65 -24.40 -5.25
N TYR A 129 -2.56 -25.15 -5.05
CA TYR A 129 -2.27 -26.38 -5.78
C TYR A 129 -1.88 -27.50 -4.80
N SER A 130 -2.25 -28.75 -5.13
CA SER A 130 -1.65 -29.92 -4.49
C SER A 130 -0.19 -30.10 -4.95
N SER A 131 0.59 -30.90 -4.22
CA SER A 131 1.98 -31.23 -4.58
C SER A 131 2.15 -31.83 -5.99
N LYS A 132 1.09 -32.38 -6.58
CA LYS A 132 1.08 -32.90 -7.97
C LYS A 132 1.27 -31.80 -9.04
N HIS A 133 1.14 -30.52 -8.70
CA HIS A 133 1.37 -29.39 -9.61
C HIS A 133 2.57 -28.55 -9.18
N PHE A 134 3.68 -29.21 -8.83
CA PHE A 134 4.91 -28.61 -8.30
C PHE A 134 5.36 -27.37 -9.09
N ASN A 135 5.38 -27.40 -10.42
CA ASN A 135 5.82 -26.28 -11.26
C ASN A 135 4.94 -25.02 -11.14
N GLN A 136 3.63 -25.18 -10.90
CA GLN A 136 2.69 -24.09 -10.67
C GLN A 136 2.73 -23.63 -9.21
N GLN A 137 2.94 -24.56 -8.28
CA GLN A 137 3.09 -24.30 -6.85
C GLN A 137 4.37 -23.48 -6.55
N ALA A 138 5.51 -23.88 -7.13
CA ALA A 138 6.78 -23.18 -7.02
C ALA A 138 6.71 -21.75 -7.59
N LYS A 139 5.98 -21.55 -8.70
CA LYS A 139 5.73 -20.22 -9.28
C LYS A 139 4.89 -19.31 -8.36
N LEU A 140 4.07 -19.86 -7.48
CA LEU A 140 3.36 -19.08 -6.46
C LEU A 140 4.23 -18.84 -5.22
N ASN A 141 5.00 -19.83 -4.75
CA ASN A 141 5.97 -19.66 -3.66
C ASN A 141 6.94 -18.50 -3.94
N ALA A 142 7.46 -18.41 -5.17
CA ALA A 142 8.37 -17.34 -5.58
C ALA A 142 7.76 -15.93 -5.52
N PHE A 143 6.43 -15.81 -5.42
CA PHE A 143 5.73 -14.54 -5.31
C PHE A 143 5.11 -14.29 -3.91
N ASP A 144 4.90 -15.31 -3.07
CA ASP A 144 4.28 -15.20 -1.73
C ASP A 144 4.92 -14.03 -0.92
N GLU A 145 6.26 -13.97 -0.89
CA GLU A 145 7.00 -12.94 -0.15
C GLU A 145 7.16 -11.59 -0.88
N SER A 146 6.76 -11.48 -2.15
CA SER A 146 7.01 -10.30 -3.01
C SER A 146 6.48 -8.99 -2.42
N TRP A 147 5.45 -9.04 -1.58
CA TRP A 147 4.94 -7.88 -0.85
C TRP A 147 6.00 -7.16 -0.02
N ASN A 148 6.83 -7.92 0.71
CA ASN A 148 7.83 -7.38 1.63
C ASN A 148 9.25 -7.40 1.04
N ASN A 149 9.55 -8.34 0.13
CA ASN A 149 10.91 -8.62 -0.32
C ASN A 149 11.25 -8.06 -1.72
N GLU A 150 10.27 -7.80 -2.60
CA GLU A 150 10.53 -7.34 -3.97
C GLU A 150 10.80 -5.82 -4.05
N PRO A 151 12.00 -5.36 -4.50
CA PRO A 151 12.38 -3.95 -4.46
C PRO A 151 11.87 -3.16 -5.67
N ILE A 152 10.91 -2.26 -5.44
CA ILE A 152 10.30 -1.45 -6.49
C ILE A 152 11.18 -0.25 -6.83
N LYS A 153 11.71 -0.19 -8.06
CA LYS A 153 12.52 0.94 -8.55
C LYS A 153 11.75 2.28 -8.49
N PRO A 154 12.44 3.42 -8.29
CA PRO A 154 11.82 4.76 -8.26
C PRO A 154 10.88 5.00 -9.45
N HIS A 155 9.69 5.51 -9.15
CA HIS A 155 8.64 5.84 -10.15
C HIS A 155 8.20 4.68 -11.05
N LYS A 156 8.48 3.42 -10.67
CA LYS A 156 8.02 2.22 -11.38
C LYS A 156 6.81 1.57 -10.69
N THR A 157 6.13 0.74 -11.46
CA THR A 157 5.03 -0.13 -11.00
C THR A 157 5.39 -1.57 -11.33
N ILE A 158 5.18 -2.48 -10.38
CA ILE A 158 5.29 -3.93 -10.59
C ILE A 158 4.02 -4.65 -10.14
N THR A 159 3.86 -5.92 -10.51
CA THR A 159 2.87 -6.81 -9.91
C THR A 159 3.50 -7.51 -8.69
N VAL A 160 2.81 -7.47 -7.55
CA VAL A 160 3.12 -8.27 -6.35
C VAL A 160 1.87 -9.04 -5.92
N THR A 161 2.02 -10.10 -5.13
CA THR A 161 0.90 -10.70 -4.37
C THR A 161 0.90 -10.18 -2.94
N SER A 162 -0.12 -10.55 -2.15
CA SER A 162 0.04 -10.55 -0.69
C SER A 162 0.80 -11.82 -0.27
N ILE A 163 1.26 -11.85 0.98
CA ILE A 163 1.76 -13.06 1.66
C ILE A 163 0.59 -13.95 2.11
N ASP A 164 -0.60 -13.35 2.23
CA ASP A 164 -1.76 -13.94 2.89
C ASP A 164 -2.86 -14.25 1.86
N ALA A 165 -3.12 -15.52 1.55
CA ALA A 165 -4.35 -15.94 0.87
C ALA A 165 -5.45 -16.14 1.92
N PHE A 166 -6.67 -15.69 1.63
CA PHE A 166 -7.68 -15.54 2.68
C PHE A 166 -8.77 -16.61 2.61
N PRO A 167 -9.18 -17.22 3.75
CA PRO A 167 -10.26 -18.19 3.77
C PRO A 167 -11.63 -17.54 3.46
N LEU A 168 -12.43 -18.22 2.65
CA LEU A 168 -13.82 -17.88 2.35
C LEU A 168 -14.77 -18.76 3.15
N LEU A 169 -15.68 -18.13 3.89
CA LEU A 169 -16.76 -18.82 4.58
C LEU A 169 -17.82 -19.28 3.58
N LYS A 170 -18.20 -20.56 3.65
CA LYS A 170 -19.28 -21.14 2.83
C LYS A 170 -20.53 -20.25 2.91
N ASN A 171 -21.00 -19.81 1.75
CA ASN A 171 -22.23 -19.07 1.51
C ASN A 171 -22.40 -17.72 2.26
N LYS A 172 -21.32 -17.09 2.77
CA LYS A 172 -21.43 -15.84 3.58
C LYS A 172 -20.43 -14.73 3.21
N SER A 173 -20.16 -14.55 1.91
CA SER A 173 -19.27 -13.50 1.37
C SER A 173 -19.62 -12.07 1.83
N ASN A 174 -20.91 -11.75 1.96
CA ASN A 174 -21.39 -10.44 2.45
C ASN A 174 -21.00 -10.16 3.90
N ASN A 175 -20.74 -11.21 4.70
CA ASN A 175 -20.28 -11.10 6.08
C ASN A 175 -18.75 -11.12 6.20
N GLN A 176 -18.00 -11.08 5.09
CA GLN A 176 -16.54 -11.05 5.07
C GLN A 176 -16.00 -9.72 4.53
N TRP A 177 -14.94 -9.22 5.17
CA TRP A 177 -14.24 -8.01 4.74
C TRP A 177 -12.75 -8.10 5.05
N LEU A 178 -11.93 -7.49 4.19
CA LEU A 178 -10.55 -7.17 4.54
C LEU A 178 -10.54 -5.93 5.44
N ARG A 179 -9.68 -5.95 6.46
CA ARG A 179 -9.37 -4.80 7.32
C ARG A 179 -7.88 -4.47 7.16
N VAL A 180 -7.56 -3.18 7.01
CA VAL A 180 -6.16 -2.72 7.10
C VAL A 180 -5.75 -2.72 8.59
N VAL A 181 -4.60 -3.29 8.92
CA VAL A 181 -3.98 -3.28 10.25
C VAL A 181 -2.47 -3.04 10.12
N ARG A 182 -1.80 -2.54 11.16
CA ARG A 182 -0.33 -2.49 11.20
C ARG A 182 0.22 -3.89 11.51
N GLN A 183 1.32 -4.27 10.87
CA GLN A 183 1.96 -5.59 11.05
C GLN A 183 2.50 -5.75 12.48
N ASP A 184 3.20 -4.74 12.98
CA ASP A 184 3.84 -4.72 14.31
C ASP A 184 2.89 -4.32 15.46
N ASP A 185 1.64 -3.93 15.18
CA ASP A 185 0.70 -3.51 16.21
C ASP A 185 -0.77 -3.59 15.76
N TYR A 186 -1.44 -4.71 16.09
CA TYR A 186 -2.84 -4.99 15.70
C TYR A 186 -3.88 -4.00 16.28
N THR A 187 -3.47 -3.06 17.15
CA THR A 187 -4.37 -2.17 17.91
C THR A 187 -4.43 -0.74 17.37
N LYS A 188 -3.31 -0.20 16.88
CA LYS A 188 -3.14 1.26 16.64
C LYS A 188 -3.80 1.75 15.35
N ASN A 189 -5.06 2.13 15.48
CA ASN A 189 -5.90 2.77 14.45
C ASN A 189 -5.39 4.14 13.94
N SER A 190 -4.28 4.68 14.47
CA SER A 190 -3.80 6.03 14.17
C SER A 190 -3.28 6.21 12.74
N VAL A 191 -2.70 5.16 12.15
CA VAL A 191 -2.08 5.15 10.81
C VAL A 191 -3.03 4.73 9.68
N ILE A 192 -4.34 4.76 9.90
CA ILE A 192 -5.37 4.40 8.90
C ILE A 192 -6.43 5.50 8.86
N ASP A 193 -6.95 5.83 7.67
CA ASP A 193 -8.09 6.74 7.53
C ASP A 193 -9.31 6.22 8.32
N LYS A 194 -9.79 7.02 9.29
CA LYS A 194 -10.93 6.67 10.15
C LYS A 194 -12.19 6.34 9.33
N LYS A 195 -12.36 6.94 8.14
CA LYS A 195 -13.54 6.77 7.27
C LYS A 195 -13.54 5.43 6.50
N TYR A 196 -12.37 4.82 6.28
CA TYR A 196 -12.23 3.66 5.38
C TYR A 196 -11.37 2.53 5.98
N LYS A 197 -11.84 1.96 7.10
CA LYS A 197 -11.12 0.88 7.80
C LYS A 197 -11.38 -0.54 7.29
N ARG A 198 -12.44 -0.75 6.49
CA ARG A 198 -12.89 -2.09 6.03
C ARG A 198 -13.34 -2.10 4.58
N LEU A 199 -13.21 -3.27 3.96
CA LEU A 199 -13.45 -3.50 2.54
C LEU A 199 -14.15 -4.86 2.34
N ASN A 200 -15.48 -4.86 2.16
CA ASN A 200 -16.25 -6.08 1.89
C ASN A 200 -15.77 -6.75 0.60
N LEU A 201 -15.60 -8.08 0.59
CA LEU A 201 -15.02 -8.82 -0.55
C LEU A 201 -15.82 -8.66 -1.86
N THR A 202 -17.11 -8.41 -1.76
CA THR A 202 -18.03 -8.15 -2.87
C THR A 202 -17.88 -6.76 -3.48
N ARG A 203 -17.12 -5.86 -2.86
CA ARG A 203 -16.86 -4.48 -3.31
C ARG A 203 -15.41 -4.24 -3.73
N ILE A 204 -14.61 -5.29 -3.89
CA ILE A 204 -13.22 -5.23 -4.32
C ILE A 204 -13.17 -5.32 -5.84
N HIS A 205 -12.68 -4.27 -6.49
CA HIS A 205 -12.45 -4.28 -7.92
C HIS A 205 -11.10 -4.93 -8.23
N ALA A 206 -11.15 -6.13 -8.80
CA ALA A 206 -10.01 -6.88 -9.31
C ALA A 206 -10.50 -7.77 -10.48
N LYS A 207 -9.63 -8.04 -11.47
CA LYS A 207 -9.95 -8.96 -12.57
C LYS A 207 -9.94 -10.41 -12.05
N ASN A 208 -11.09 -11.07 -12.11
CA ASN A 208 -11.15 -12.51 -11.83
C ASN A 208 -10.34 -13.30 -12.87
N VAL A 209 -9.58 -14.29 -12.42
CA VAL A 209 -8.84 -15.24 -13.27
C VAL A 209 -9.27 -16.68 -13.00
N LYS A 210 -9.06 -17.57 -13.98
CA LYS A 210 -9.41 -19.00 -13.85
C LYS A 210 -8.33 -19.79 -13.13
N GLU A 211 -7.07 -19.62 -13.50
CA GLU A 211 -5.94 -20.30 -12.85
C GLU A 211 -5.38 -19.48 -11.68
N PRO A 212 -4.99 -20.12 -10.55
CA PRO A 212 -4.23 -19.45 -9.49
C PRO A 212 -3.00 -18.69 -10.01
N VAL A 213 -2.22 -19.32 -10.92
CA VAL A 213 -0.98 -18.74 -11.47
C VAL A 213 -1.22 -17.59 -12.45
N ASP A 214 -2.47 -17.28 -12.83
CA ASP A 214 -2.76 -16.12 -13.68
C ASP A 214 -2.74 -14.79 -12.90
N ILE A 215 -2.77 -14.80 -11.56
CA ILE A 215 -2.73 -13.57 -10.76
C ILE A 215 -1.40 -12.83 -10.88
N ILE A 216 -0.27 -13.56 -11.08
CA ILE A 216 1.07 -12.98 -11.19
C ILE A 216 1.42 -12.48 -12.61
N LYS A 217 0.58 -12.78 -13.61
CA LYS A 217 0.71 -12.33 -15.01
C LYS A 217 0.03 -10.96 -15.25
#